data_AF-A0A0D9X9T3-F1
#
_entry.id   AF-A0A0D9X9T3-F1
#
_cell.length_a   1.000
_cell.length_b   1.000
_cell.length_c   1.000
_cell.angle_alpha   90.00
_cell.angle_beta   90.00
_cell.angle_gamma   90.00
#
_symmetry.space_group_name_H-M   'P 1'
#
loop_
_entity.id
_entity.type
_entity.pdbx_description
1 polymer ?
#
loop_
_entity_poly.entity_id
_entity_poly.type
_entity_poly.pdbx_seq_one_letter_code
_entity_poly.pdbx_strand_id
1 'polypeptide(L)'
;MVVRIRLARFGCRNRPFYRLMAADSRSPRDGKHLEVLGYYNPLPGKDGGKRMGLKFDRVKYWLSVGAQPSDPVERILFRAGILPPPHMLAMTHKGGPCDRHPIDPMTGRPLDLEIVTVVDDPHAPESGCINGLRLMKQNICSQQLKVFLHSEANPMHANA
;
A
#
# COMPACT_ATOMS: atom_id res chain seq x y z
N MET A 1 22.89 13.75 -24.15
CA MET A 1 21.92 12.61 -24.14
C MET A 1 21.57 12.32 -22.69
N VAL A 2 20.30 12.06 -22.38
CA VAL A 2 19.85 11.81 -20.99
C VAL A 2 19.28 10.40 -20.89
N VAL A 3 19.77 9.63 -19.92
CA VAL A 3 19.20 8.32 -19.60
C VAL A 3 17.95 8.55 -18.76
N ARG A 4 16.84 7.95 -19.20
CA ARG A 4 15.58 7.97 -18.47
C ARG A 4 15.21 6.59 -17.99
N ILE A 5 14.77 6.50 -16.74
CA ILE A 5 14.10 5.30 -16.23
C ILE A 5 12.62 5.45 -16.57
N ARG A 6 12.12 4.63 -17.49
CA ARG A 6 10.78 4.74 -18.06
C ARG A 6 10.06 3.40 -18.13
N LEU A 7 8.74 3.44 -18.31
CA LEU A 7 7.91 2.27 -18.53
C LEU A 7 7.78 2.00 -20.04
N ALA A 8 8.10 0.79 -20.44
CA ALA A 8 7.79 0.27 -21.76
C ALA A 8 6.55 -0.63 -21.68
N ARG A 9 5.67 -0.53 -22.68
CA ARG A 9 4.39 -1.25 -22.68
C ARG A 9 4.58 -2.59 -23.38
N PHE A 10 4.23 -3.64 -22.66
CA PHE A 10 4.17 -5.01 -23.12
C PHE A 10 2.75 -5.56 -22.89
N GLY A 11 2.48 -6.73 -23.46
CA GLY A 11 1.20 -7.42 -23.33
C GLY A 11 0.18 -7.05 -24.39
N CYS A 12 -1.02 -7.60 -24.24
CA CYS A 12 -2.06 -7.55 -25.25
C CYS A 12 -2.95 -6.30 -25.10
N ARG A 13 -3.80 -6.07 -26.11
CA ARG A 13 -4.89 -5.10 -26.01
C ARG A 13 -5.75 -5.41 -24.76
N ASN A 14 -6.13 -4.37 -24.02
CA ASN A 14 -6.92 -4.44 -22.78
C ASN A 14 -6.30 -5.24 -21.62
N ARG A 15 -5.07 -5.76 -21.76
CA ARG A 15 -4.32 -6.41 -20.68
C ARG A 15 -2.87 -5.91 -20.67
N PRO A 16 -2.62 -4.69 -20.17
CA PRO A 16 -1.29 -4.09 -20.21
C PRO A 16 -0.36 -4.71 -19.17
N PHE A 17 0.90 -4.89 -19.57
CA PHE A 17 2.01 -5.27 -18.70
C PHE A 17 3.15 -4.29 -18.93
N TYR A 18 3.76 -3.73 -17.89
CA TYR A 18 4.83 -2.76 -18.07
C TYR A 18 6.16 -3.32 -17.60
N ARG A 19 7.22 -3.04 -18.35
CA ARG A 19 8.60 -3.29 -17.91
C ARG A 19 9.25 -1.96 -17.57
N LEU A 20 10.01 -1.96 -16.48
CA LEU A 20 10.82 -0.82 -16.07
C LEU A 20 12.19 -0.92 -16.72
N MET A 21 12.55 0.08 -17.53
CA MET A 21 13.77 0.06 -18.33
C MET A 21 14.56 1.36 -18.18
N ALA A 22 15.89 1.24 -18.16
CA ALA A 22 16.79 2.36 -18.38
C ALA A 22 17.08 2.48 -19.88
N ALA A 23 16.75 3.61 -20.48
CA ALA A 23 16.94 3.85 -21.90
C ALA A 23 17.29 5.32 -22.17
N ASP A 24 17.90 5.61 -23.31
CA ASP A 24 18.08 7.00 -23.75
C ASP A 24 16.71 7.63 -24.04
N SER A 25 16.50 8.86 -23.56
CA SER A 25 15.37 9.73 -23.90
C SER A 25 14.92 9.69 -25.36
N ARG A 26 15.84 9.67 -26.33
CA ARG A 26 15.53 9.73 -27.77
C ARG A 26 15.09 8.41 -28.37
N SER A 27 15.34 7.30 -27.69
CA SER A 27 14.98 5.97 -28.19
C SER A 27 13.46 5.75 -28.17
N PRO A 28 12.88 5.01 -29.14
CA PRO A 28 11.45 4.73 -29.14
C PRO A 28 11.04 3.92 -27.91
N ARG A 29 9.78 4.08 -27.47
CA ARG A 29 9.28 3.56 -26.18
C ARG A 29 9.63 2.10 -25.93
N ASP A 30 9.35 1.25 -26.92
CA ASP A 30 9.47 -0.21 -26.83
C ASP A 30 10.72 -0.75 -27.59
N GLY A 31 11.68 0.14 -27.93
CA GLY A 31 12.87 -0.23 -28.70
C GLY A 31 14.11 -0.54 -27.86
N LYS A 32 15.28 -0.10 -28.35
CA LYS A 32 16.57 -0.36 -27.71
C LYS A 32 16.63 0.30 -26.33
N HIS A 33 16.94 -0.52 -25.33
CA HIS A 33 17.16 -0.13 -23.95
C HIS A 33 18.54 -0.58 -23.49
N LEU A 34 19.04 0.01 -22.41
CA LEU A 34 20.33 -0.34 -21.82
C LEU A 34 20.16 -1.56 -20.89
N GLU A 35 19.17 -1.51 -20.00
CA GLU A 35 18.93 -2.55 -19.01
C GLU A 35 17.46 -2.62 -18.59
N VAL A 36 16.96 -3.82 -18.31
CA VAL A 36 15.65 -4.06 -17.68
C VAL A 36 15.82 -4.14 -16.17
N LEU A 37 15.24 -3.15 -15.48
CA LEU A 37 15.32 -2.99 -14.02
C LEU A 37 14.22 -3.76 -13.28
N GLY A 38 13.09 -4.01 -13.95
CA GLY A 38 11.97 -4.67 -13.29
C GLY A 38 10.70 -4.69 -14.13
N TYR A 39 9.57 -4.95 -13.46
CA TYR A 39 8.25 -4.98 -14.07
C TYR A 39 7.18 -4.40 -13.14
N TYR A 40 6.08 -3.99 -13.75
CA TYR A 40 4.90 -3.46 -13.09
C TYR A 40 3.63 -3.98 -13.78
N ASN A 41 2.78 -4.64 -13.00
CA ASN A 41 1.46 -5.07 -13.44
C ASN A 41 0.38 -4.19 -12.77
N PRO A 42 -0.35 -3.37 -13.54
CA PRO A 42 -1.40 -2.51 -13.00
C PRO A 42 -2.68 -3.29 -12.65
N LEU A 43 -2.87 -4.48 -13.24
CA LEU A 43 -4.05 -5.30 -13.00
C LEU A 43 -3.92 -5.96 -11.62
N PRO A 44 -4.96 -5.83 -10.76
CA PRO A 44 -4.95 -6.48 -9.47
C PRO A 44 -4.96 -8.00 -9.65
N GLY A 45 -4.16 -8.70 -8.84
CA GLY A 45 -4.25 -10.15 -8.71
C GLY A 45 -5.50 -10.56 -7.91
N LYS A 46 -5.65 -11.87 -7.66
CA LYS A 46 -6.69 -12.41 -6.75
C LYS A 46 -6.60 -11.80 -5.35
N ASP A 47 -5.39 -11.43 -4.93
CA ASP A 47 -5.09 -10.84 -3.63
C ASP A 47 -5.42 -9.33 -3.56
N GLY A 48 -5.99 -8.74 -4.62
CA GLY A 48 -6.34 -7.31 -4.71
C GLY A 48 -5.15 -6.35 -4.88
N GLY A 49 -3.92 -6.82 -4.67
CA GLY A 49 -2.70 -6.02 -4.80
C GLY A 49 -2.19 -5.85 -6.24
N LYS A 50 -1.62 -4.68 -6.53
CA LYS A 50 -0.82 -4.42 -7.75
C LYS A 50 0.56 -5.03 -7.58
N ARG A 51 0.99 -5.86 -8.54
CA ARG A 51 2.26 -6.60 -8.45
C ARG A 51 3.38 -5.83 -9.15
N MET A 52 4.51 -5.65 -8.46
CA MET A 52 5.72 -5.06 -9.03
C MET A 52 6.96 -5.77 -8.50
N GLY A 53 7.95 -5.96 -9.35
CA GLY A 53 9.25 -6.53 -8.99
C GLY A 53 10.36 -5.64 -9.52
N LEU A 54 11.27 -5.24 -8.63
CA LEU A 54 12.35 -4.28 -8.91
C LEU A 54 13.70 -4.87 -8.49
N LYS A 55 14.73 -4.66 -9.32
CA LYS A 55 16.13 -4.91 -8.96
C LYS A 55 16.68 -3.68 -8.24
N PHE A 56 16.59 -3.67 -6.92
CA PHE A 56 16.93 -2.51 -6.08
C PHE A 56 18.35 -1.98 -6.32
N ASP A 57 19.34 -2.87 -6.44
CA ASP A 57 20.74 -2.47 -6.60
C ASP A 57 20.98 -1.70 -7.89
N ARG A 58 20.38 -2.18 -8.98
CA ARG A 58 20.51 -1.57 -10.31
C ARG A 58 19.77 -0.25 -10.40
N VAL A 59 18.59 -0.16 -9.80
CA VAL A 59 17.83 1.11 -9.74
C VAL A 59 18.62 2.18 -9.00
N LYS A 60 19.20 1.86 -7.84
CA LYS A 60 20.04 2.79 -7.06
C LYS A 60 21.25 3.25 -7.85
N TYR A 61 21.93 2.34 -8.54
CA TYR A 61 23.05 2.67 -9.42
C TYR A 61 22.66 3.66 -10.53
N TRP A 62 21.55 3.41 -11.24
CA TRP A 62 21.13 4.32 -12.31
C TRP A 62 20.73 5.70 -11.78
N LEU A 63 20.10 5.77 -10.60
CA LEU A 63 19.82 7.04 -9.94
C LEU A 63 21.11 7.77 -9.55
N SER A 64 22.13 7.07 -9.05
CA SER A 64 23.42 7.69 -8.68
C SER A 64 24.19 8.20 -9.89
N VAL A 65 24.05 7.55 -11.05
CA VAL A 65 24.61 8.03 -12.34
C VAL A 65 23.86 9.25 -12.89
N GLY A 66 22.73 9.62 -12.29
CA GLY A 66 21.93 10.78 -12.71
C GLY A 66 20.83 10.45 -13.72
N ALA A 67 20.40 9.18 -13.82
CA ALA A 67 19.26 8.82 -14.64
C ALA A 67 17.98 9.48 -14.10
N GLN A 68 17.21 10.08 -14.99
CA GLN A 68 15.99 10.80 -14.62
C GLN A 68 14.77 9.86 -14.72
N PRO A 69 14.05 9.56 -13.62
CA PRO A 69 12.82 8.81 -13.69
C PRO A 69 11.71 9.61 -14.41
N SER A 70 10.61 8.95 -14.76
CA SER A 70 9.37 9.61 -15.17
C SER A 70 8.34 9.60 -14.05
N ASP A 71 7.36 10.50 -14.08
CA ASP A 71 6.32 10.63 -13.03
C ASP A 71 5.65 9.31 -12.59
N PRO A 72 5.24 8.39 -13.48
CA PRO A 72 4.68 7.11 -13.03
C PRO A 72 5.73 6.21 -12.38
N VAL A 73 6.99 6.30 -12.80
CA VAL A 73 8.11 5.56 -12.22
C VAL A 73 8.44 6.11 -10.84
N GLU A 74 8.42 7.43 -10.63
CA GLU A 74 8.58 8.03 -9.31
C GLU A 74 7.55 7.51 -8.32
N ARG A 75 6.29 7.37 -8.73
CA ARG A 75 5.23 6.77 -7.89
C ARG A 75 5.51 5.30 -7.55
N ILE A 76 6.09 4.53 -8.47
CA ILE A 76 6.49 3.13 -8.24
C ILE A 76 7.67 3.07 -7.27
N LEU A 77 8.68 3.92 -7.46
CA LEU A 77 9.86 3.99 -6.60
C LEU A 77 9.54 4.51 -5.20
N PHE A 78 8.61 5.45 -5.09
CA PHE A 78 8.08 5.92 -3.81
C PHE A 78 7.38 4.79 -3.04
N ARG A 79 6.51 4.01 -3.70
CA ARG A 79 5.88 2.83 -3.10
C ARG A 79 6.90 1.76 -2.69
N ALA A 80 8.03 1.70 -3.37
CA ALA A 80 9.14 0.80 -3.05
C ALA A 80 10.08 1.36 -1.96
N GLY A 81 9.86 2.59 -1.47
CA GLY A 81 10.66 3.23 -0.42
C GLY A 81 12.03 3.76 -0.86
N ILE A 82 12.24 3.99 -2.17
CA ILE A 82 13.54 4.43 -2.71
C ILE A 82 13.62 5.96 -2.82
N LEU A 83 12.51 6.60 -3.22
CA LEU A 83 12.42 8.04 -3.44
C LEU A 83 11.43 8.68 -2.46
N PRO A 84 11.60 9.97 -2.13
CA PRO A 84 10.60 10.73 -1.39
C PRO A 84 9.29 10.85 -2.18
N PRO A 85 8.18 11.20 -1.52
CA PRO A 85 6.91 11.42 -2.19
C PRO A 85 7.05 12.56 -3.22
N PRO A 86 6.60 12.37 -4.48
CA PRO A 86 6.55 13.47 -5.43
C PRO A 86 5.58 14.55 -4.95
N HIS A 87 5.92 15.81 -5.20
CA HIS A 87 5.20 17.00 -4.74
C HIS A 87 3.68 16.97 -5.06
N MET A 88 3.29 16.33 -6.17
CA MET A 88 1.90 16.19 -6.60
C MET A 88 1.03 15.29 -5.69
N LEU A 89 1.61 14.42 -4.84
CA LEU A 89 0.83 13.53 -3.97
C LEU A 89 0.31 14.22 -2.69
N ALA A 90 0.84 15.38 -2.34
CA ALA A 90 0.45 16.11 -1.14
C ALA A 90 -1.02 16.58 -1.16
N MET A 91 -1.65 16.66 -2.34
CA MET A 91 -3.02 17.16 -2.54
C MET A 91 -4.01 16.04 -2.92
N THR A 92 -3.86 14.83 -2.38
CA THR A 92 -4.85 13.77 -2.63
C THR A 92 -6.10 14.04 -1.79
N HIS A 93 -7.23 14.31 -2.44
CA HIS A 93 -8.54 14.27 -1.78
C HIS A 93 -8.71 12.90 -1.14
N LYS A 94 -8.84 12.85 0.19
CA LYS A 94 -9.18 11.62 0.91
C LYS A 94 -10.56 11.21 0.40
N GLY A 95 -10.61 10.20 -0.46
CA GLY A 95 -11.85 9.73 -1.05
C GLY A 95 -12.88 9.49 0.06
N GLY A 96 -14.10 9.98 -0.15
CA GLY A 96 -15.21 9.68 0.73
C GLY A 96 -15.48 8.17 0.76
N PRO A 97 -16.28 7.69 1.73
CA PRO A 97 -16.70 6.30 1.77
C PRO A 97 -17.29 5.89 0.41
N CYS A 98 -16.75 4.82 -0.19
CA CYS A 98 -17.44 4.20 -1.32
C CYS A 98 -18.60 3.39 -0.74
N ASP A 99 -19.82 3.92 -0.79
CA ASP A 99 -21.02 3.18 -0.41
C ASP A 99 -21.14 1.95 -1.32
N ARG A 100 -20.93 0.76 -0.75
CA ARG A 100 -21.15 -0.53 -1.44
C ARG A 100 -22.55 -1.07 -1.21
N HIS A 101 -23.44 -0.27 -0.64
CA HIS A 101 -24.80 -0.70 -0.31
C HIS A 101 -25.53 -1.11 -1.58
N PRO A 102 -26.07 -2.34 -1.65
CA PRO A 102 -26.90 -2.75 -2.77
C PRO A 102 -28.10 -1.80 -2.87
N ILE A 103 -28.31 -1.24 -4.06
CA ILE A 103 -29.43 -0.35 -4.36
C ILE A 103 -30.53 -1.21 -4.98
N ASP A 104 -31.77 -1.05 -4.52
CA ASP A 104 -32.91 -1.70 -5.15
C ASP A 104 -33.11 -1.18 -6.59
N PRO A 105 -33.11 -2.04 -7.64
CA PRO A 105 -33.25 -1.63 -9.03
C PRO A 105 -34.59 -0.95 -9.36
N MET A 106 -35.64 -1.16 -8.56
CA MET A 106 -36.95 -0.53 -8.78
C MET A 106 -37.11 0.80 -8.05
N THR A 107 -36.41 0.99 -6.93
CA THR A 107 -36.68 2.09 -5.98
C THR A 107 -35.50 3.06 -5.84
N GLY A 108 -34.29 2.67 -6.24
CA GLY A 108 -33.09 3.50 -6.15
C GLY A 108 -32.62 3.80 -4.72
N ARG A 109 -33.22 3.14 -3.71
CA ARG A 109 -32.88 3.32 -2.29
C ARG A 109 -31.84 2.28 -1.86
N PRO A 110 -30.88 2.64 -0.99
CA PRO A 110 -30.00 1.68 -0.32
C PRO A 110 -30.85 0.66 0.45
N LEU A 111 -30.50 -0.62 0.31
CA LEU A 111 -31.10 -1.70 1.11
C LEU A 111 -30.53 -1.69 2.54
N ASP A 112 -30.76 -0.62 3.29
CA ASP A 112 -30.43 -0.55 4.72
C ASP A 112 -31.73 -0.38 5.53
N LEU A 113 -31.90 -1.25 6.53
CA LEU A 113 -33.01 -1.40 7.49
C LEU A 113 -33.57 -0.04 7.98
N GLU A 114 -34.88 0.20 8.11
CA GLU A 114 -35.84 -0.50 9.00
C GLU A 114 -37.32 -0.42 8.52
N ILE A 115 -38.16 -1.23 9.21
CA ILE A 115 -39.63 -1.20 9.35
C ILE A 115 -40.45 -2.00 8.30
N VAL A 116 -40.52 -3.32 8.51
CA VAL A 116 -41.82 -3.99 8.47
C VAL A 116 -42.09 -4.43 9.90
N THR A 117 -43.06 -3.74 10.49
CA THR A 117 -43.79 -4.03 11.73
C THR A 117 -43.46 -5.37 12.37
N VAL A 118 -42.88 -5.27 13.56
CA VAL A 118 -43.21 -6.14 14.70
C VAL A 118 -44.71 -6.42 14.63
N VAL A 119 -45.08 -7.65 14.34
CA VAL A 119 -46.35 -8.19 14.83
C VAL A 119 -46.16 -8.25 16.34
N ASP A 120 -47.03 -7.60 17.10
CA ASP A 120 -47.03 -7.65 18.56
C ASP A 120 -47.20 -9.10 19.03
N ASP A 121 -46.09 -9.80 19.28
CA ASP A 121 -46.06 -11.08 19.98
C ASP A 121 -45.67 -10.83 21.46
N PRO A 122 -46.61 -10.94 22.43
CA PRO A 122 -46.38 -10.60 23.83
C PRO A 122 -45.63 -11.70 24.64
N HIS A 123 -44.68 -12.41 24.04
CA HIS A 123 -43.90 -13.42 24.78
C HIS A 123 -42.40 -13.34 24.51
N ALA A 124 -41.75 -12.37 25.14
CA ALA A 124 -40.30 -12.36 25.32
C ALA A 124 -39.94 -13.01 26.68
N PRO A 125 -39.08 -14.04 26.72
CA PRO A 125 -38.32 -14.36 27.91
C PRO A 125 -37.06 -13.48 27.95
N GLU A 126 -36.95 -12.71 29.03
CA GLU A 126 -35.82 -11.87 29.35
C GLU A 126 -34.55 -12.72 29.57
N SER A 127 -33.49 -12.48 28.79
CA SER A 127 -32.12 -12.73 29.24
C SER A 127 -31.15 -11.80 28.54
N GLY A 128 -30.61 -10.87 29.33
CA GLY A 128 -29.67 -9.86 28.88
C GLY A 128 -28.26 -10.39 28.72
N CYS A 129 -27.50 -9.69 27.86
CA CYS A 129 -26.05 -9.54 27.97
C CYS A 129 -25.68 -8.19 27.35
N ILE A 130 -25.95 -7.11 28.08
CA ILE A 130 -25.18 -5.87 27.95
C ILE A 130 -23.90 -6.02 28.79
N ASN A 131 -22.79 -5.61 28.19
CA ASN A 131 -21.44 -5.41 28.75
C ASN A 131 -20.45 -6.59 28.64
N GLY A 132 -19.60 -6.54 27.61
CA GLY A 132 -18.44 -7.42 27.44
C GLY A 132 -17.34 -6.82 26.58
N LEU A 133 -16.48 -6.02 27.23
CA LEU A 133 -15.09 -5.73 26.87
C LEU A 133 -14.80 -5.00 25.55
N ARG A 134 -14.94 -3.69 25.68
CA ARG A 134 -13.86 -2.74 25.40
C ARG A 134 -12.61 -3.09 26.24
N LEU A 135 -11.77 -4.06 25.85
CA LEU A 135 -10.45 -4.27 26.46
C LEU A 135 -9.50 -5.18 25.64
N MET A 136 -9.16 -4.80 24.41
CA MET A 136 -7.97 -5.34 23.70
C MET A 136 -7.25 -4.27 22.87
N LYS A 137 -7.19 -3.03 23.39
CA LYS A 137 -6.30 -1.96 22.90
C LYS A 137 -5.62 -1.29 24.08
N GLN A 138 -4.91 -2.07 24.90
CA GLN A 138 -4.05 -1.57 25.97
C GLN A 138 -3.17 -2.69 26.60
N ASN A 139 -2.59 -3.61 25.81
CA ASN A 139 -1.59 -4.54 26.39
C ASN A 139 -0.46 -5.03 25.46
N ILE A 140 -0.12 -4.28 24.41
CA ILE A 140 1.12 -4.51 23.63
C ILE A 140 2.08 -3.31 23.71
N CYS A 141 1.69 -2.22 24.38
CA CYS A 141 2.50 -1.01 24.52
C CYS A 141 3.11 -0.82 25.93
N SER A 142 3.15 -1.87 26.78
CA SER A 142 3.74 -1.75 28.14
C SER A 142 4.56 -2.95 28.62
N GLN A 143 4.67 -4.07 27.88
CA GLN A 143 5.44 -5.24 28.35
C GLN A 143 6.80 -5.48 27.67
N GLN A 144 7.13 -4.76 26.59
CA GLN A 144 8.49 -4.80 26.02
C GLN A 144 9.42 -3.69 26.56
N LEU A 145 9.05 -3.01 27.64
CA LEU A 145 9.92 -2.02 28.30
C LEU A 145 10.37 -2.43 29.71
N LYS A 146 10.20 -3.71 30.08
CA LYS A 146 10.61 -4.27 31.38
C LYS A 146 11.72 -5.33 31.30
N VAL A 147 12.35 -5.48 30.14
CA VAL A 147 13.60 -6.26 29.98
C VAL A 147 14.84 -5.35 29.96
N PHE A 148 14.67 -4.02 29.96
CA PHE A 148 15.77 -3.07 29.80
C PHE A 148 16.30 -2.43 31.10
N LEU A 149 15.84 -2.85 32.29
CA LEU A 149 16.19 -2.18 33.56
C LEU A 149 16.50 -3.13 34.74
N HIS A 150 17.18 -4.26 34.52
CA HIS A 150 17.73 -5.09 35.63
C HIS A 150 19.10 -5.71 35.30
N SER A 151 20.03 -4.91 34.76
CA SER A 151 21.44 -5.33 34.66
C SER A 151 22.41 -4.14 34.61
N GLU A 152 22.26 -3.20 35.53
CA GLU A 152 23.37 -2.35 35.96
C GLU A 152 23.44 -2.43 37.48
N ALA A 153 24.44 -3.15 37.98
CA ALA A 153 25.21 -2.87 39.20
C ALA A 153 25.92 -4.15 39.67
N ASN A 154 27.22 -4.27 39.37
CA ASN A 154 28.23 -4.31 40.44
C ASN A 154 29.68 -4.24 39.89
N PRO A 155 30.66 -3.83 40.73
CA PRO A 155 31.67 -2.85 40.35
C PRO A 155 33.10 -3.42 40.42
N MET A 156 34.02 -2.65 39.85
CA MET A 156 35.41 -2.40 40.31
C MET A 156 36.14 -3.49 41.09
N HIS A 157 37.20 -4.04 40.49
CA HIS A 157 38.50 -4.33 41.12
C HIS A 157 39.52 -4.55 39.96
N ALA A 158 40.38 -3.60 39.62
CA ALA A 158 41.66 -3.24 40.26
C ALA A 158 42.73 -4.35 40.18
N ASN A 159 43.88 -3.97 39.60
CA ASN A 159 45.27 -4.50 39.68
C ASN A 159 45.84 -4.72 38.27
N ALA A 160 46.73 -3.83 37.81
CA ALA A 160 48.18 -3.80 38.07
C ALA A 160 48.95 -4.58 37.00
#